data_AF-A0A3D3CYI7-F1
#
_entry.id   AF-A0A3D3CYI7-F1
#
_cell.length_a   1.000
_cell.length_b   1.000
_cell.length_c   1.000
_cell.angle_alpha   90.00
_cell.angle_beta   90.00
_cell.angle_gamma   90.00
#
_symmetry.space_group_name_H-M   'P 1'
#
loop_
_entity.id
_entity.type
_entity.pdbx_description
1 polymer ?
#
loop_
_entity_poly.entity_id
_entity_poly.type
_entity_poly.pdbx_seq_one_letter_code
_entity_poly.pdbx_strand_id
1 'polypeptide(L)'
;LVIRFMAGFIICTGLVVLIASVLISKYQRIQESVLLRTLGASRKQILIITGLEFFFLGALGAGTGILLSLAGSWALAKYSFEGSFSPQWTALLLLFLAISLLTILIGLFNSREILRKPPLEILRREV
;
A
#
# COMPACT_ATOMS: atom_id res chain seq x y z
N LEU A 1 -25.54 9.41 10.66
CA LEU A 1 -24.88 8.27 11.35
C LEU A 1 -24.40 7.20 10.35
N VAL A 2 -25.29 6.70 9.48
CA VAL A 2 -25.00 5.63 8.51
C VAL A 2 -23.79 5.92 7.61
N ILE A 3 -23.71 7.12 7.01
CA ILE A 3 -22.59 7.49 6.12
C ILE A 3 -21.23 7.41 6.84
N ARG A 4 -21.15 7.88 8.08
CA ARG A 4 -19.92 7.81 8.89
C ARG A 4 -19.53 6.36 9.21
N PHE A 5 -20.51 5.51 9.49
CA PHE A 5 -20.28 4.09 9.75
C PHE A 5 -19.78 3.38 8.49
N MET A 6 -20.42 3.61 7.34
CA MET A 6 -19.99 3.04 6.05
C MET A 6 -18.60 3.52 5.66
N ALA A 7 -18.31 4.81 5.84
CA ALA A 7 -16.97 5.36 5.60
C ALA A 7 -15.91 4.65 6.47
N GLY A 8 -16.18 4.47 7.77
CA GLY A 8 -15.29 3.73 8.66
C GLY A 8 -15.07 2.27 8.21
N PHE A 9 -16.15 1.58 7.83
CA PHE A 9 -16.09 0.21 7.34
C PHE A 9 -15.23 0.09 6.06
N ILE A 10 -15.45 0.98 5.08
CA ILE A 10 -14.68 1.01 3.83
C ILE A 10 -13.19 1.25 4.09
N ILE A 11 -12.86 2.17 5.01
CA ILE A 11 -11.46 2.43 5.39
C ILE A 11 -10.83 1.16 5.99
N CYS A 12 -11.54 0.46 6.87
CA CYS A 12 -11.06 -0.81 7.45
C CYS A 12 -10.87 -1.88 6.37
N THR A 13 -11.83 -2.06 5.46
CA THR A 13 -11.71 -3.02 4.36
C THR A 13 -10.54 -2.67 3.46
N GLY A 14 -10.33 -1.40 3.12
CA GLY A 14 -9.20 -0.94 2.34
C GLY A 14 -7.86 -1.28 3.00
N LEU A 15 -7.74 -1.09 4.31
CA LEU A 15 -6.55 -1.50 5.08
C LEU A 15 -6.32 -3.01 5.02
N VAL A 16 -7.36 -3.82 5.18
CA VAL A 16 -7.26 -5.29 5.11
C VAL A 16 -6.80 -5.75 3.72
N VAL A 17 -7.38 -5.19 2.66
CA VAL A 17 -7.00 -5.51 1.27
C VAL A 17 -5.55 -5.12 0.99
N LEU A 18 -5.12 -3.94 1.46
CA LEU A 18 -3.73 -3.50 1.34
C LEU A 18 -2.78 -4.51 2.00
N ILE A 19 -3.08 -4.94 3.23
CA ILE A 19 -2.28 -5.94 3.97
C ILE A 19 -2.24 -7.27 3.21
N ALA A 20 -3.39 -7.75 2.72
CA ALA A 20 -3.47 -9.01 1.96
C ALA A 20 -2.65 -8.98 0.67
N SER A 21 -2.71 -7.88 -0.08
CA SER A 21 -1.94 -7.69 -1.31
C SER A 21 -0.42 -7.73 -1.05
N VAL A 22 0.02 -7.06 0.02
CA VAL A 22 1.42 -7.07 0.47
C VAL A 22 1.88 -8.48 0.86
N LEU A 23 1.02 -9.27 1.51
CA LEU A 23 1.33 -10.64 1.91
C LEU A 23 1.53 -11.59 0.71
N ILE A 24 0.70 -11.46 -0.34
CA ILE A 24 0.73 -12.35 -1.52
C ILE A 24 1.97 -12.12 -2.39
N SER A 25 2.38 -10.85 -2.56
CA SER A 25 3.55 -10.47 -3.38
C SER A 25 4.89 -11.05 -2.87
N LYS A 26 4.90 -11.60 -1.65
CA LYS A 26 6.09 -12.04 -0.93
C LYS A 26 6.62 -13.44 -1.30
N TYR A 27 5.80 -14.31 -1.87
CA TYR A 27 6.18 -15.71 -2.14
C TYR A 27 7.16 -15.88 -3.31
N GLN A 28 7.20 -14.95 -4.27
CA GLN A 28 8.09 -15.04 -5.44
C GLN A 28 9.56 -14.67 -5.13
N ARG A 29 9.81 -13.85 -4.10
CA ARG A 29 11.16 -13.32 -3.77
C ARG A 29 12.05 -14.24 -2.94
N ILE A 30 11.48 -15.28 -2.32
CA ILE A 30 12.27 -16.23 -1.52
C ILE A 30 13.16 -17.09 -2.43
N GLN A 31 12.73 -17.40 -3.65
CA GLN A 31 13.52 -18.17 -4.62
C GLN A 31 14.63 -17.33 -5.28
N GLU A 32 14.38 -16.06 -5.61
CA GLU A 32 15.41 -15.16 -6.17
C GLU A 32 16.52 -14.81 -5.17
N SER A 33 16.21 -14.70 -3.88
CA SER A 33 17.20 -14.35 -2.83
C SER A 33 18.26 -15.45 -2.61
N VAL A 34 17.93 -16.70 -2.94
CA VAL A 34 18.89 -17.82 -2.91
C VAL A 34 19.83 -17.77 -4.13
N LEU A 35 19.30 -17.45 -5.31
CA LEU A 35 20.07 -17.24 -6.54
C LEU A 35 20.96 -15.99 -6.50
N LEU A 36 20.49 -14.90 -5.91
CA LEU A 36 21.27 -13.65 -5.80
C LEU A 36 22.36 -13.72 -4.70
N ARG A 37 22.19 -14.59 -3.69
CA ARG A 37 23.23 -14.83 -2.67
C ARG A 37 24.38 -15.71 -3.18
N THR A 38 24.16 -16.59 -4.16
CA THR A 38 25.25 -17.28 -4.85
C THR A 38 26.02 -16.36 -5.80
N LEU A 39 25.42 -15.24 -6.21
CA LEU A 39 26.03 -14.20 -7.06
C LEU A 39 26.58 -12.98 -6.30
N GLY A 40 26.46 -12.91 -4.96
CA GLY A 40 27.09 -11.87 -4.13
C GLY A 40 26.27 -10.60 -3.84
N ALA A 41 24.95 -10.60 -4.08
CA ALA A 41 24.12 -9.42 -3.87
C ALA A 41 23.92 -9.04 -2.38
N SER A 42 23.98 -7.75 -2.05
CA SER A 42 23.89 -7.28 -0.66
C SER A 42 22.44 -7.12 -0.18
N ARG A 43 22.20 -7.38 1.12
CA ARG A 43 20.89 -7.20 1.79
C ARG A 43 20.27 -5.81 1.60
N LYS A 44 21.09 -4.78 1.32
CA LYS A 44 20.62 -3.40 1.09
C LYS A 44 19.89 -3.25 -0.25
N GLN A 45 20.30 -3.97 -1.30
CA GLN A 45 19.66 -3.89 -2.62
C GLN A 45 18.23 -4.45 -2.57
N ILE A 46 18.03 -5.59 -1.90
CA ILE A 46 16.70 -6.21 -1.74
C ILE A 46 15.76 -5.26 -0.99
N LEU A 47 16.24 -4.59 0.07
CA LEU A 47 15.43 -3.60 0.79
C LEU A 47 15.06 -2.38 -0.06
N ILE A 48 15.98 -1.87 -0.89
CA ILE A 48 15.71 -0.74 -1.77
C ILE A 48 14.66 -1.11 -2.82
N ILE A 49 14.80 -2.26 -3.50
CA ILE A 49 13.84 -2.69 -4.52
C ILE A 49 12.46 -2.92 -3.89
N THR A 50 12.40 -3.54 -2.71
CA THR A 50 11.14 -3.72 -1.96
C THR A 50 10.51 -2.37 -1.60
N GLY A 51 11.32 -1.42 -1.12
CA GLY A 51 10.85 -0.09 -0.76
C GLY A 51 10.30 0.67 -1.97
N LEU A 52 10.96 0.54 -3.13
CA LEU A 52 10.53 1.17 -4.39
C LEU A 52 9.19 0.58 -4.86
N GLU A 53 9.05 -0.74 -4.81
CA GLU A 53 7.83 -1.46 -5.21
C GLU A 53 6.62 -1.04 -4.36
N PHE A 54 6.78 -0.98 -3.03
CA PHE A 54 5.71 -0.49 -2.15
C PHE A 54 5.46 1.02 -2.27
N PHE A 55 6.49 1.81 -2.59
CA PHE A 55 6.32 3.22 -2.92
C PHE A 55 5.44 3.38 -4.17
N PHE A 56 5.72 2.64 -5.24
CA PHE A 56 4.90 2.68 -6.46
C PHE A 56 3.47 2.20 -6.21
N LEU A 57 3.28 1.10 -5.47
CA LEU A 57 1.94 0.62 -5.10
C LEU A 57 1.16 1.66 -4.29
N GLY A 58 1.79 2.25 -3.27
CA GLY A 58 1.16 3.29 -2.44
C GLY A 58 0.87 4.57 -3.22
N ALA A 59 1.81 5.03 -4.06
CA ALA A 59 1.65 6.23 -4.88
C ALA A 59 0.55 6.06 -5.93
N LEU A 60 0.51 4.92 -6.63
CA LEU A 60 -0.55 4.64 -7.62
C LEU A 60 -1.91 4.48 -6.95
N GLY A 61 -1.99 3.78 -5.82
CA GLY A 61 -3.23 3.64 -5.04
C GLY A 61 -3.76 4.97 -4.52
N ALA A 62 -2.90 5.78 -3.89
CA ALA A 62 -3.27 7.10 -3.40
C ALA A 62 -3.64 8.06 -4.54
N GLY A 63 -2.87 8.06 -5.64
CA GLY A 63 -3.12 8.91 -6.80
C GLY A 63 -4.45 8.58 -7.48
N THR A 64 -4.74 7.30 -7.71
CA THR A 64 -6.02 6.87 -8.30
C THR A 64 -7.20 7.16 -7.38
N GLY A 65 -7.05 6.94 -6.06
CA GLY A 65 -8.08 7.29 -5.08
C GLY A 65 -8.38 8.79 -5.03
N ILE A 66 -7.36 9.64 -5.06
CA ILE A 66 -7.50 11.10 -5.11
C ILE A 66 -8.17 11.54 -6.41
N LEU A 67 -7.75 10.98 -7.55
CA LEU A 67 -8.37 11.27 -8.85
C LEU A 67 -9.86 10.91 -8.86
N LEU A 68 -10.22 9.73 -8.35
CA LEU A 68 -11.61 9.29 -8.25
C LEU A 68 -12.41 10.18 -7.29
N SER A 69 -11.83 10.56 -6.14
CA SER A 69 -12.48 11.48 -5.20
C SER A 69 -12.71 12.86 -5.82
N LEU A 70 -11.73 13.41 -6.53
CA LEU A 70 -11.85 14.69 -7.24
C LEU A 70 -12.92 14.62 -8.32
N ALA A 71 -12.91 13.59 -9.15
CA ALA A 71 -13.90 13.40 -10.21
C ALA A 71 -15.31 13.25 -9.62
N GLY A 72 -15.46 12.48 -8.54
CA GLY A 72 -16.73 12.32 -7.84
C GLY A 72 -17.23 13.61 -7.21
N SER A 73 -16.36 14.34 -6.50
CA SER A 73 -16.73 15.62 -5.90
C SER A 73 -17.03 16.69 -6.96
N TRP A 74 -16.31 16.71 -8.08
CA TRP A 74 -16.61 17.60 -9.21
C TRP A 74 -17.96 17.26 -9.87
N ALA A 75 -18.26 15.99 -10.09
CA ALA A 75 -19.54 15.55 -10.62
C ALA A 75 -20.68 15.93 -9.66
N LEU A 76 -20.53 15.69 -8.36
CA LEU A 76 -21.54 16.10 -7.37
C LEU A 76 -21.74 17.61 -7.34
N ALA A 77 -20.66 18.40 -7.39
CA ALA A 77 -20.73 19.86 -7.40
C ALA A 77 -21.47 20.38 -8.66
N LYS A 78 -21.19 19.79 -9.83
CA LYS A 78 -21.78 20.20 -11.10
C LYS A 78 -23.24 19.77 -11.26
N TYR A 79 -23.59 18.54 -10.88
CA TYR A 79 -24.92 17.96 -11.12
C TYR A 79 -25.91 18.16 -9.97
N SER A 80 -25.43 18.28 -8.73
CA SER A 80 -26.32 18.30 -7.56
C SER A 80 -26.37 19.64 -6.83
N PHE A 81 -25.33 20.49 -6.94
CA PHE A 81 -25.19 21.65 -6.07
C PHE A 81 -25.03 23.00 -6.78
N GLU A 82 -24.92 23.05 -8.13
CA GLU A 82 -24.68 24.28 -8.92
C GLU A 82 -23.59 25.20 -8.32
N GLY A 83 -22.62 24.62 -7.62
CA GLY A 83 -21.71 25.33 -6.73
C GLY A 83 -20.25 25.32 -7.20
N SER A 84 -19.49 26.34 -6.83
CA SER A 84 -18.06 26.45 -7.14
C SER A 84 -17.26 25.34 -6.45
N PHE A 85 -16.75 24.39 -7.25
CA PHE A 85 -15.86 23.34 -6.78
C PHE A 85 -14.48 23.92 -6.43
N SER A 86 -14.17 24.03 -5.14
CA SER A 86 -12.85 24.46 -4.64
C SER A 86 -12.13 23.30 -3.96
N PRO A 87 -11.32 22.51 -4.69
CA PRO A 87 -10.54 21.44 -4.09
C PRO A 87 -9.42 22.02 -3.21
N GLN A 88 -9.33 21.54 -1.98
CA GLN A 88 -8.25 21.90 -1.05
C GLN A 88 -6.98 21.12 -1.41
N TRP A 89 -6.13 21.70 -2.26
CA TRP A 89 -4.88 21.08 -2.71
C TRP A 89 -3.97 20.62 -1.57
N THR A 90 -3.94 21.38 -0.46
CA THR A 90 -3.18 21.01 0.75
C THR A 90 -3.68 19.71 1.37
N ALA A 91 -5.00 19.53 1.51
CA ALA A 91 -5.58 18.31 2.07
C ALA A 91 -5.32 17.09 1.17
N LEU A 92 -5.40 17.26 -0.15
CA LEU A 92 -5.10 16.21 -1.12
C LEU A 92 -3.64 15.77 -1.07
N LEU A 93 -2.71 16.74 -1.00
CA LEU A 93 -1.28 16.46 -0.97
C LEU A 93 -0.87 15.78 0.35
N LEU A 94 -1.48 16.21 1.46
CA LEU A 94 -1.29 15.59 2.78
C LEU A 94 -1.85 14.17 2.79
N LEU A 95 -3.04 13.93 2.23
CA LEU A 95 -3.60 12.57 2.08
C LEU A 95 -2.74 11.68 1.19
N PHE A 96 -2.25 12.19 0.07
CA PHE A 96 -1.37 11.44 -0.83
C PHE A 96 -0.11 10.96 -0.11
N LEU A 97 0.57 11.90 0.57
CA LEU A 97 1.76 11.60 1.37
C LEU A 97 1.44 10.64 2.50
N ALA A 98 0.35 10.87 3.24
CA ALA A 98 -0.03 10.02 4.36
C ALA A 98 -0.30 8.58 3.91
N ILE A 99 -1.08 8.36 2.84
CA ILE A 99 -1.41 7.03 2.33
C ILE A 99 -0.17 6.34 1.77
N SER A 100 0.60 7.03 0.93
CA SER A 100 1.84 6.47 0.37
C SER A 100 2.83 6.08 1.47
N LEU A 101 3.04 6.95 2.45
CA LEU A 101 3.94 6.70 3.57
C LEU A 101 3.42 5.58 4.49
N LEU A 102 2.12 5.49 4.70
CA LEU A 102 1.49 4.38 5.41
C LEU A 102 1.71 3.06 4.68
N THR A 103 1.51 3.00 3.36
CA THR A 103 1.76 1.80 2.55
C THR A 103 3.22 1.36 2.62
N ILE A 104 4.16 2.30 2.54
CA ILE A 104 5.59 2.03 2.68
C ILE A 104 5.91 1.52 4.09
N LEU A 105 5.39 2.17 5.14
CA LEU A 105 5.60 1.75 6.52
C LEU A 105 5.04 0.35 6.78
N ILE A 106 3.82 0.06 6.31
CA ILE A 106 3.19 -1.26 6.44
C ILE A 106 4.01 -2.31 5.68
N GLY A 107 4.45 -2.01 4.45
CA GLY A 107 5.29 -2.89 3.64
C GLY A 107 6.67 -3.14 4.27
N LEU A 108 7.30 -2.11 4.84
CA LEU A 108 8.59 -2.21 5.54
C LEU A 108 8.47 -2.92 6.90
N PHE A 109 7.43 -2.65 7.70
CA PHE A 109 7.18 -3.34 8.97
C PHE A 109 6.91 -4.82 8.73
N ASN A 110 6.05 -5.17 7.77
CA ASN A 110 5.85 -6.56 7.36
C ASN A 110 7.14 -7.20 6.83
N SER A 111 7.98 -6.44 6.13
CA SER A 111 9.30 -6.91 5.68
C SER A 111 10.23 -7.21 6.86
N ARG A 112 10.26 -6.35 7.89
CA ARG A 112 11.10 -6.50 9.11
C ARG A 112 10.61 -7.58 10.06
N GLU A 113 9.30 -7.72 10.27
CA GLU A 113 8.74 -8.73 11.18
C GLU A 113 9.04 -10.16 10.69
N ILE A 114 9.19 -10.34 9.38
CA ILE A 114 9.45 -11.63 8.75
C ILE A 114 10.96 -11.93 8.60
N LEU A 115 11.84 -10.92 8.67
CA LEU A 115 13.29 -11.13 8.88
C LEU A 115 13.62 -11.66 10.29
N ARG A 116 12.65 -11.61 11.21
CA ARG A 116 12.81 -12.06 12.59
C ARG A 116 12.29 -13.49 12.83
N LYS A 117 11.58 -14.09 11.87
CA LYS A 117 11.22 -15.51 11.91
C LYS A 117 12.24 -16.34 11.13
N PRO A 118 12.97 -17.27 11.79
CA PRO A 118 13.99 -18.05 11.13
C PRO A 118 13.37 -18.93 10.02
N PRO A 119 14.06 -19.09 8.88
CA PRO A 119 13.58 -19.73 7.65
C PRO A 119 13.43 -21.26 7.74
N LEU A 120 13.20 -21.80 8.94
CA LEU A 120 13.08 -23.24 9.20
C LEU A 120 11.64 -23.71 9.46
N GLU A 121 10.68 -22.79 9.60
CA GLU A 121 9.28 -23.17 9.85
C GLU A 121 8.48 -23.46 8.57
N ILE A 122 8.95 -23.00 7.41
CA ILE A 122 8.18 -23.06 6.16
C ILE A 122 8.41 -24.39 5.42
N LEU A 123 9.53 -25.09 5.69
CA LEU A 123 9.83 -26.40 5.09
C LEU A 123 9.24 -27.59 5.89
N ARG A 124 8.60 -27.34 7.05
CA ARG A 124 8.01 -28.39 7.89
C ARG A 124 6.48 -28.49 7.78
N ARG A 125 5.87 -27.77 6.84
CA ARG A 125 4.45 -27.92 6.49
C ARG A 125 4.22 -28.68 5.19
N GLU A 126 5.28 -29.14 4.55
CA GLU A 126 5.24 -29.95 3.33
C GLU A 126 5.58 -31.43 3.56
N VAL A 127 5.70 -31.85 4.83
CA VAL A 127 5.72 -33.28 5.22
C VAL A 127 4.57 -33.55 6.16
#